data_AF-K1QCD3-F1
#
_entry.id   AF-K1QCD3-F1
#
_cell.length_a   1.000
_cell.length_b   1.000
_cell.length_c   1.000
_cell.angle_alpha   90.00
_cell.angle_beta   90.00
_cell.angle_gamma   90.00
#
_symmetry.space_group_name_H-M   'P 1'
#
loop_
_entity.id
_entity.type
_entity.pdbx_description
1 polymer ?
#
loop_
_entity_poly.entity_id
_entity_poly.type
_entity_poly.pdbx_seq_one_letter_code
_entity_poly.pdbx_strand_id
1 'polypeptide(L)'
;MAILNSMKSGLKNGVYTVDVWAIEYRVWNGKQIVVEKSKENLNALRKYFNELGGYFEHSHLSTDSNNKDGYALDVVFVRTSQWCKTREKFPNGTNCLRKDKTSRIKDYLLPPHPYQEVKDADKRYSQADQDQVVYDIAQKESGFFVDIGAHDGQLYSNSLWLERQHGWTGLLIEANPDLCRKIDKLKRHAWRLCACLSSTLKKVTFIKGGALGGVENHIDKHQLNMLDRTDKVTVPCFTLEEALNVIKTDHIDFFSLDVEGAEMAVLESLRDGLKSHRFTVDVWSIEYRVWDGKHVVYEKSLENLNSLRRYFNEIGGYSEHSQLSNDKNINDGYALDVVFVRNEMYCKRHDELPDGTACTFL
;
A
#
# COMPACT_ATOMS: atom_id res chain seq x y z
N MET A 1 -21.93 -21.64 3.10
CA MET A 1 -21.45 -20.40 3.76
C MET A 1 -20.72 -20.63 5.08
N ALA A 2 -21.26 -21.33 6.08
CA ALA A 2 -20.59 -21.51 7.37
C ALA A 2 -19.15 -22.08 7.27
N ILE A 3 -18.95 -23.09 6.42
CA ILE A 3 -17.62 -23.68 6.15
C ILE A 3 -16.68 -22.67 5.49
N LEU A 4 -17.15 -21.89 4.51
CA LEU A 4 -16.33 -20.86 3.87
C LEU A 4 -15.92 -19.79 4.90
N ASN A 5 -16.85 -19.37 5.76
CA ASN A 5 -16.56 -18.38 6.80
C ASN A 5 -15.53 -18.88 7.82
N SER A 6 -15.53 -20.17 8.19
CA SER A 6 -14.50 -20.72 9.08
C SER A 6 -13.11 -20.74 8.42
N MET A 7 -13.04 -20.73 7.09
CA MET A 7 -11.80 -20.71 6.32
C MET A 7 -11.31 -19.28 6.01
N LYS A 8 -12.18 -18.27 6.12
CA LYS A 8 -11.92 -16.89 5.66
C LYS A 8 -10.64 -16.29 6.25
N SER A 9 -10.44 -16.44 7.57
CA SER A 9 -9.25 -15.93 8.26
C SER A 9 -7.95 -16.58 7.75
N GLY A 10 -7.94 -17.91 7.57
CA GLY A 10 -6.77 -18.63 7.04
C GLY A 10 -6.43 -18.24 5.60
N LEU A 11 -7.45 -18.04 4.76
CA LEU A 11 -7.28 -17.57 3.38
C LEU A 11 -6.79 -16.11 3.32
N LYS A 12 -7.35 -15.22 4.15
CA LYS A 12 -6.99 -13.79 4.21
C LYS A 12 -5.57 -13.59 4.74
N ASN A 13 -5.15 -14.40 5.71
CA ASN A 13 -3.81 -14.33 6.30
C ASN A 13 -2.78 -15.22 5.58
N GLY A 14 -3.15 -15.85 4.45
CA GLY A 14 -2.23 -16.65 3.65
C GLY A 14 -1.74 -17.96 4.29
N VAL A 15 -2.39 -18.43 5.36
CA VAL A 15 -2.05 -19.71 6.04
C VAL A 15 -2.15 -20.89 5.06
N TYR A 16 -3.11 -20.81 4.15
CA TYR A 16 -3.23 -21.70 3.00
C TYR A 16 -3.89 -20.95 1.86
N THR A 17 -3.75 -21.49 0.65
CA THR A 17 -4.32 -20.88 -0.55
C THR A 17 -5.02 -21.93 -1.39
N VAL A 18 -6.12 -21.54 -2.03
CA VAL A 18 -6.86 -22.39 -2.96
C VAL A 18 -6.82 -21.68 -4.31
N ASP A 19 -6.32 -22.34 -5.35
CA ASP A 19 -6.17 -21.68 -6.65
C ASP A 19 -7.46 -21.66 -7.46
N VAL A 20 -8.30 -22.69 -7.32
CA VAL A 20 -9.58 -22.84 -8.01
C VAL A 20 -10.62 -23.39 -7.05
N TRP A 21 -11.75 -22.72 -6.97
CA TRP A 21 -12.95 -23.17 -6.27
C TRP A 21 -13.99 -23.58 -7.29
N ALA A 22 -14.65 -24.70 -7.08
CA ALA A 22 -15.92 -25.05 -7.72
C ALA A 22 -16.92 -25.29 -6.58
N ILE A 23 -17.98 -24.48 -6.54
CA ILE A 23 -18.91 -24.47 -5.41
C ILE A 23 -20.33 -24.59 -5.95
N GLU A 24 -21.01 -25.65 -5.53
CA GLU A 24 -22.43 -25.84 -5.80
C GLU A 24 -23.25 -24.77 -5.08
N TYR A 25 -24.12 -24.08 -5.83
CA TYR A 25 -25.02 -23.07 -5.26
C TYR A 25 -26.50 -23.35 -5.57
N ARG A 26 -26.76 -24.28 -6.49
CA ARG A 26 -28.10 -24.63 -6.94
C ARG A 26 -28.91 -25.30 -5.84
N VAL A 27 -30.19 -24.95 -5.75
CA VAL A 27 -31.13 -25.55 -4.80
C VAL A 27 -32.18 -26.34 -5.56
N TRP A 28 -32.35 -27.61 -5.18
CA TRP A 28 -33.36 -28.51 -5.71
C TRP A 28 -34.34 -28.90 -4.61
N ASN A 29 -35.65 -28.77 -4.86
CA ASN A 29 -36.68 -29.10 -3.86
C ASN A 29 -37.27 -30.52 -4.02
N GLY A 30 -36.63 -31.37 -4.83
CA GLY A 30 -37.13 -32.71 -5.15
C GLY A 30 -37.94 -32.78 -6.45
N LYS A 31 -38.44 -31.65 -6.97
CA LYS A 31 -39.20 -31.59 -8.23
C LYS A 31 -38.61 -30.64 -9.27
N GLN A 32 -38.10 -29.49 -8.84
CA GLN A 32 -37.57 -28.45 -9.71
C GLN A 32 -36.48 -27.63 -9.02
N ILE A 33 -35.77 -26.83 -9.82
CA ILE A 33 -34.80 -25.85 -9.34
C ILE A 33 -35.53 -24.71 -8.63
N VAL A 34 -35.09 -24.39 -7.42
CA VAL A 34 -35.54 -23.21 -6.67
C VAL A 34 -34.65 -22.03 -7.08
N VAL A 35 -35.03 -21.37 -8.17
CA VAL A 35 -34.20 -20.36 -8.86
C VAL A 35 -33.85 -19.19 -7.95
N GLU A 36 -34.82 -18.64 -7.23
CA GLU A 36 -34.59 -17.50 -6.33
C GLU A 36 -33.59 -17.84 -5.23
N LYS A 37 -33.76 -19.00 -4.57
CA LYS A 37 -32.83 -19.43 -3.53
C LYS A 37 -31.43 -19.72 -4.08
N SER A 38 -31.35 -20.25 -5.28
CA SER A 38 -30.07 -20.47 -5.97
C SER A 38 -29.37 -19.14 -6.28
N LYS A 39 -30.11 -18.10 -6.70
CA LYS A 39 -29.56 -16.75 -6.88
C LYS A 39 -29.07 -16.13 -5.57
N GLU A 40 -29.82 -16.30 -4.48
CA GLU A 40 -29.39 -15.84 -3.15
C GLU A 40 -28.05 -16.48 -2.74
N ASN A 41 -27.91 -17.78 -2.92
CA ASN A 41 -26.67 -18.51 -2.63
C ASN A 41 -25.50 -17.99 -3.48
N LEU A 42 -25.71 -17.82 -4.79
CA LEU A 42 -24.71 -17.29 -5.70
C LEU A 42 -24.27 -15.87 -5.29
N ASN A 43 -25.22 -14.99 -4.93
CA ASN A 43 -24.92 -13.65 -4.47
C ASN A 43 -24.14 -13.65 -3.15
N ALA A 44 -24.43 -14.58 -2.23
CA ALA A 44 -23.66 -14.74 -1.01
C ALA A 44 -22.21 -15.18 -1.29
N LEU A 45 -22.00 -16.05 -2.28
CA LEU A 45 -20.66 -16.46 -2.72
C LEU A 45 -19.90 -15.30 -3.37
N ARG A 46 -20.55 -14.56 -4.28
CA ARG A 46 -19.98 -13.34 -4.90
C ARG A 46 -19.55 -12.33 -3.84
N LYS A 47 -20.40 -12.06 -2.85
CA LYS A 47 -20.08 -11.19 -1.72
C LYS A 47 -18.86 -11.70 -0.94
N TYR A 48 -18.85 -13.00 -0.61
CA TYR A 48 -17.74 -13.61 0.12
C TYR A 48 -16.40 -13.49 -0.62
N PHE A 49 -16.34 -13.83 -1.92
CA PHE A 49 -15.08 -13.75 -2.69
C PHE A 49 -14.65 -12.31 -2.99
N ASN A 50 -15.61 -11.39 -3.12
CA ASN A 50 -15.31 -9.96 -3.22
C ASN A 50 -14.68 -9.41 -1.93
N GLU A 51 -15.22 -9.79 -0.77
CA GLU A 51 -14.65 -9.42 0.55
C GLU A 51 -13.32 -10.12 0.85
N LEU A 52 -13.15 -11.36 0.38
CA LEU A 52 -11.89 -12.10 0.56
C LEU A 52 -10.76 -11.47 -0.28
N GLY A 53 -11.08 -10.96 -1.46
CA GLY A 53 -10.11 -10.39 -2.40
C GLY A 53 -9.25 -11.46 -3.10
N GLY A 54 -8.60 -11.10 -4.20
CA GLY A 54 -7.65 -11.99 -4.89
C GLY A 54 -8.27 -13.13 -5.74
N TYR A 55 -9.60 -13.15 -5.93
CA TYR A 55 -10.31 -14.11 -6.78
C TYR A 55 -11.23 -13.38 -7.77
N PHE A 56 -11.54 -14.04 -8.89
CA PHE A 56 -12.57 -13.60 -9.81
C PHE A 56 -13.50 -14.77 -10.18
N GLU A 57 -14.77 -14.46 -10.44
CA GLU A 57 -15.75 -15.41 -10.96
C GLU A 57 -15.41 -15.73 -12.42
N HIS A 58 -15.10 -17.00 -12.69
CA HIS A 58 -14.62 -17.44 -14.00
C HIS A 58 -15.75 -18.00 -14.88
N SER A 59 -16.56 -18.92 -14.33
CA SER A 59 -17.57 -19.64 -15.11
C SER A 59 -18.63 -20.27 -14.24
N HIS A 60 -19.77 -20.58 -14.86
CA HIS A 60 -20.85 -21.36 -14.28
C HIS A 60 -20.90 -22.74 -14.94
N LEU A 61 -20.89 -23.80 -14.15
CA LEU A 61 -20.99 -25.18 -14.63
C LEU A 61 -22.44 -25.64 -14.52
N SER A 62 -23.03 -26.08 -15.62
CA SER A 62 -24.38 -26.63 -15.64
C SER A 62 -24.39 -28.03 -16.25
N THR A 63 -25.35 -28.84 -15.84
CA THR A 63 -25.67 -30.15 -16.44
C THR A 63 -26.50 -30.03 -17.72
N ASP A 64 -27.04 -28.83 -17.99
CA ASP A 64 -27.81 -28.49 -19.18
C ASP A 64 -27.24 -27.24 -19.87
N SER A 65 -27.85 -26.81 -20.97
CA SER A 65 -27.42 -25.60 -21.69
C SER A 65 -27.74 -24.29 -20.97
N ASN A 66 -28.37 -24.32 -19.79
CA ASN A 66 -28.80 -23.14 -19.06
C ASN A 66 -27.77 -22.76 -17.98
N ASN A 67 -26.88 -21.85 -18.36
CA ASN A 67 -25.84 -21.29 -17.50
C ASN A 67 -26.23 -19.98 -16.80
N LYS A 68 -27.53 -19.62 -16.79
CA LYS A 68 -27.99 -18.37 -16.16
C LYS A 68 -27.89 -18.45 -14.63
N ASP A 69 -27.73 -17.29 -14.02
CA ASP A 69 -27.81 -17.11 -12.57
C ASP A 69 -29.07 -17.78 -12.01
N GLY A 70 -28.87 -18.67 -11.04
CA GLY A 70 -29.93 -19.46 -10.41
C GLY A 70 -30.25 -20.82 -11.07
N TYR A 71 -29.63 -21.16 -12.20
CA TYR A 71 -29.86 -22.43 -12.91
C TYR A 71 -28.65 -23.35 -12.98
N ALA A 72 -27.45 -22.77 -13.14
CA ALA A 72 -26.22 -23.57 -13.14
C ALA A 72 -26.00 -24.25 -11.78
N LEU A 73 -25.29 -25.38 -11.81
CA LEU A 73 -25.00 -26.21 -10.64
C LEU A 73 -23.92 -25.55 -9.78
N ASP A 74 -22.74 -25.31 -10.39
CA ASP A 74 -21.57 -24.77 -9.70
C ASP A 74 -21.17 -23.41 -10.25
N VAL A 75 -20.60 -22.60 -9.37
CA VAL A 75 -19.84 -21.40 -9.74
C VAL A 75 -18.35 -21.67 -9.51
N VAL A 76 -17.51 -21.21 -10.45
CA VAL A 76 -16.06 -21.35 -10.38
C VAL A 76 -15.41 -20.02 -10.06
N PHE A 77 -14.65 -19.96 -8.97
CA PHE A 77 -13.79 -18.81 -8.64
C PHE A 77 -12.32 -19.20 -8.82
N VAL A 78 -11.55 -18.33 -9.48
CA VAL A 78 -10.13 -18.58 -9.76
C VAL A 78 -9.28 -17.49 -9.12
N ARG A 79 -8.18 -17.89 -8.50
CA ARG A 79 -7.21 -16.97 -7.90
C ARG A 79 -6.53 -16.15 -8.99
N THR A 80 -6.64 -14.83 -8.89
CA THR A 80 -6.14 -13.89 -9.91
C THR A 80 -4.64 -14.07 -10.15
N SER A 81 -3.86 -14.23 -9.07
CA SER A 81 -2.41 -14.41 -9.12
C SER A 81 -1.98 -15.69 -9.83
N GLN A 82 -2.79 -16.74 -9.81
CA GLN A 82 -2.52 -18.01 -10.49
C GLN A 82 -2.93 -17.95 -11.96
N TRP A 83 -4.10 -17.38 -12.27
CA TRP A 83 -4.56 -17.15 -13.63
C TRP A 83 -3.54 -16.33 -14.46
N CYS A 84 -3.05 -15.26 -13.85
CA CYS A 84 -2.10 -14.35 -14.49
C CYS A 84 -0.67 -14.92 -14.63
N LYS A 85 -0.40 -16.15 -14.19
CA LYS A 85 0.87 -16.85 -14.53
C LYS A 85 0.87 -17.40 -15.95
N THR A 86 -0.30 -17.73 -16.50
CA THR A 86 -0.43 -18.44 -17.78
C THR A 86 -1.26 -17.69 -18.82
N ARG A 87 -2.01 -16.65 -18.42
CA ARG A 87 -2.84 -15.86 -19.33
C ARG A 87 -2.58 -14.37 -19.19
N GLU A 88 -2.73 -13.64 -20.29
CA GLU A 88 -2.52 -12.18 -20.33
C GLU A 88 -3.78 -11.38 -20.00
N LYS A 89 -4.97 -11.99 -20.11
CA LYS A 89 -6.26 -11.32 -19.92
C LYS A 89 -7.22 -12.20 -19.11
N PHE A 90 -8.08 -11.55 -18.33
CA PHE A 90 -9.26 -12.14 -17.73
C PHE A 90 -10.35 -12.39 -18.79
N PRO A 91 -11.35 -13.26 -18.53
CA PRO A 91 -12.43 -13.54 -19.49
C PRO A 91 -13.24 -12.31 -19.92
N ASN A 92 -13.34 -11.29 -19.06
CA ASN A 92 -13.99 -10.01 -19.36
C ASN A 92 -13.13 -9.07 -20.22
N GLY A 93 -11.94 -9.49 -20.65
CA GLY A 93 -11.03 -8.71 -21.50
C GLY A 93 -10.03 -7.82 -20.74
N THR A 94 -10.17 -7.67 -19.41
CA THR A 94 -9.22 -6.91 -18.59
C THR A 94 -7.85 -7.57 -18.62
N ASN A 95 -6.78 -6.78 -18.77
CA ASN A 95 -5.42 -7.33 -18.74
C ASN A 95 -5.08 -7.83 -17.34
N CYS A 96 -4.43 -8.98 -17.27
CA CYS A 96 -3.65 -9.33 -16.10
C CYS A 96 -2.61 -8.25 -15.85
N LEU A 97 -2.46 -7.85 -14.60
CA LEU A 97 -1.30 -7.11 -14.15
C LEU A 97 -0.10 -8.01 -14.40
N ARG A 98 0.59 -7.77 -15.52
CA ARG A 98 1.68 -8.63 -15.96
C ARG A 98 2.71 -8.66 -14.84
N LYS A 99 3.02 -9.86 -14.33
CA LYS A 99 4.38 -10.13 -13.88
C LYS A 99 5.22 -10.02 -15.13
N ASP A 100 5.77 -8.84 -15.37
CA ASP A 100 6.72 -8.68 -16.43
C ASP A 100 7.86 -9.65 -16.10
N LYS A 101 7.94 -10.77 -16.82
CA LYS A 101 9.07 -11.72 -16.70
C LYS A 101 10.38 -11.02 -17.09
N THR A 102 10.29 -9.82 -17.66
CA THR A 102 11.33 -8.84 -17.97
C THR A 102 11.36 -7.63 -17.04
N SER A 103 10.63 -7.63 -15.90
CA SER A 103 10.76 -6.55 -14.92
C SER A 103 12.20 -6.53 -14.43
N ARG A 104 12.96 -5.54 -14.91
CA ARG A 104 14.32 -5.26 -14.46
C ARG A 104 14.33 -4.74 -13.03
N ILE A 105 13.23 -4.81 -12.28
CA ILE A 105 13.16 -4.38 -10.89
C ILE A 105 14.25 -5.03 -10.05
N LYS A 106 14.63 -6.28 -10.33
CA LYS A 106 15.74 -6.96 -9.64
C LYS A 106 17.10 -6.29 -9.84
N ASP A 107 17.29 -5.51 -10.89
CA ASP A 107 18.50 -4.74 -11.13
C ASP A 107 18.57 -3.49 -10.21
N TYR A 108 17.42 -3.07 -9.67
CA TYR A 108 17.27 -1.88 -8.83
C TYR A 108 16.83 -2.21 -7.39
N LEU A 109 16.38 -3.44 -7.14
CA LEU A 109 15.89 -3.94 -5.86
C LEU A 109 16.94 -4.85 -5.23
N LEU A 110 17.58 -4.41 -4.15
CA LEU A 110 18.51 -5.25 -3.40
C LEU A 110 17.88 -5.80 -2.13
N PRO A 111 18.24 -7.05 -1.75
CA PRO A 111 17.75 -7.68 -0.54
C PRO A 111 18.32 -7.01 0.72
N PRO A 112 17.65 -7.19 1.87
CA PRO A 112 18.12 -6.70 3.15
C PRO A 112 19.45 -7.34 3.54
N HIS A 113 20.26 -6.59 4.27
CA HIS A 113 21.38 -7.18 5.01
C HIS A 113 20.85 -7.96 6.22
N PRO A 114 21.60 -8.94 6.75
CA PRO A 114 21.26 -9.56 8.02
C PRO A 114 21.10 -8.52 9.12
N TYR A 115 20.10 -8.69 9.98
CA TYR A 115 19.92 -7.83 11.14
C TYR A 115 21.20 -7.79 12.00
N GLN A 116 21.55 -6.61 12.49
CA GLN A 116 22.68 -6.39 13.37
C GLN A 116 22.23 -5.49 14.52
N GLU A 117 22.43 -5.95 15.76
CA GLU A 117 22.29 -5.09 16.92
C GLU A 117 23.35 -3.98 16.85
N VAL A 118 22.90 -2.74 17.07
CA VAL A 118 23.77 -1.55 17.09
C VAL A 118 23.69 -0.88 18.45
N LYS A 119 24.79 -0.23 18.86
CA LYS A 119 24.87 0.40 20.19
C LYS A 119 23.89 1.56 20.40
N ASP A 120 23.50 2.21 19.31
CA ASP A 120 22.58 3.36 19.26
C ASP A 120 21.22 2.95 18.66
N ALA A 121 20.72 1.77 19.02
CA ALA A 121 19.46 1.25 18.50
C ALA A 121 18.26 2.15 18.86
N ASP A 122 18.31 2.81 20.01
CA ASP A 122 17.30 3.73 20.52
C ASP A 122 17.37 5.13 19.87
N LYS A 123 18.38 5.40 19.05
CA LYS A 123 18.54 6.69 18.41
C LYS A 123 17.51 6.91 17.31
N ARG A 124 16.79 8.03 17.42
CA ARG A 124 15.73 8.44 16.50
C ARG A 124 16.21 9.56 15.57
N TYR A 125 15.65 9.57 14.36
CA TYR A 125 16.03 10.50 13.29
C TYR A 125 14.83 11.22 12.67
N SER A 126 13.61 10.77 12.94
CA SER A 126 12.37 11.37 12.47
C SER A 126 12.28 12.85 12.86
N GLN A 127 11.61 13.66 12.04
CA GLN A 127 11.55 15.10 12.25
C GLN A 127 10.45 15.52 13.21
N ALA A 128 9.34 14.76 13.25
CA ALA A 128 8.11 15.08 13.96
C ALA A 128 7.57 13.86 14.71
N ASP A 129 8.45 13.00 15.22
CA ASP A 129 8.12 11.80 15.98
C ASP A 129 7.31 10.74 15.21
N GLN A 130 7.35 10.74 13.88
CA GLN A 130 6.60 9.80 13.03
C GLN A 130 6.80 8.33 13.46
N ASP A 131 8.05 7.94 13.68
CA ASP A 131 8.45 6.60 14.09
C ASP A 131 7.85 6.17 15.45
N GLN A 132 7.78 7.07 16.45
CA GLN A 132 7.17 6.79 17.74
C GLN A 132 5.65 6.68 17.64
N VAL A 133 4.99 7.60 16.94
CA VAL A 133 3.53 7.56 16.77
C VAL A 133 3.11 6.26 16.07
N VAL A 134 3.85 5.85 15.05
CA VAL A 134 3.63 4.56 14.37
C VAL A 134 3.78 3.40 15.34
N TYR A 135 4.83 3.39 16.17
CA TYR A 135 5.03 2.34 17.16
C TYR A 135 3.91 2.31 18.21
N ASP A 136 3.45 3.47 18.67
CA ASP A 136 2.38 3.57 19.67
C ASP A 136 1.03 3.07 19.13
N ILE A 137 0.76 3.30 17.83
CA ILE A 137 -0.42 2.78 17.13
C ILE A 137 -0.29 1.27 16.89
N ALA A 138 0.83 0.84 16.30
CA ALA A 138 1.03 -0.54 15.87
C ALA A 138 1.30 -1.49 17.04
N GLN A 139 1.94 -1.02 18.12
CA GLN A 139 2.45 -1.77 19.28
C GLN A 139 2.89 -3.18 18.89
N LYS A 140 3.85 -3.23 17.97
CA LYS A 140 4.25 -4.45 17.28
C LYS A 140 5.76 -4.50 17.17
N GLU A 141 6.29 -5.68 17.45
CA GLU A 141 7.67 -6.07 17.14
C GLU A 141 7.71 -6.73 15.76
N SER A 142 8.82 -6.58 15.04
CA SER A 142 9.05 -7.24 13.74
C SER A 142 7.98 -6.93 12.68
N GLY A 143 7.65 -5.64 12.51
CA GLY A 143 6.77 -5.18 11.43
C GLY A 143 7.47 -5.04 10.07
N PHE A 144 6.68 -4.80 9.02
CA PHE A 144 7.14 -4.48 7.67
C PHE A 144 6.79 -3.04 7.30
N PHE A 145 7.79 -2.19 7.07
CA PHE A 145 7.58 -0.82 6.61
C PHE A 145 7.85 -0.63 5.10
N VAL A 146 7.24 0.39 4.51
CA VAL A 146 7.68 1.01 3.26
C VAL A 146 8.01 2.47 3.54
N ASP A 147 9.20 2.90 3.14
CA ASP A 147 9.70 4.26 3.35
C ASP A 147 10.13 4.81 2.00
N ILE A 148 9.30 5.66 1.40
CA ILE A 148 9.57 6.29 0.11
C ILE A 148 10.02 7.74 0.33
N GLY A 149 11.08 8.12 -0.39
CA GLY A 149 11.88 9.30 -0.03
C GLY A 149 12.88 8.98 1.07
N ALA A 150 13.42 7.76 1.07
CA ALA A 150 14.32 7.28 2.11
C ALA A 150 15.62 8.11 2.25
N HIS A 151 15.86 9.06 1.35
CA HIS A 151 16.99 9.97 1.35
C HIS A 151 18.32 9.22 1.46
N ASP A 152 19.19 9.57 2.40
CA ASP A 152 20.45 8.85 2.62
C ASP A 152 20.31 7.56 3.46
N GLY A 153 19.09 7.23 3.88
CA GLY A 153 18.72 6.06 4.67
C GLY A 153 18.85 6.25 6.18
N GLN A 154 19.28 7.42 6.66
CA GLN A 154 19.43 7.72 8.08
C GLN A 154 18.88 9.09 8.46
N LEU A 155 19.33 10.16 7.82
CA LEU A 155 18.87 11.51 8.12
C LEU A 155 17.36 11.60 7.82
N TYR A 156 16.58 12.05 8.82
CA TYR A 156 15.12 12.15 8.74
C TYR A 156 14.38 10.82 8.56
N SER A 157 15.05 9.68 8.78
CA SER A 157 14.39 8.38 8.58
C SER A 157 13.30 8.13 9.62
N ASN A 158 12.08 7.88 9.13
CA ASN A 158 10.91 7.48 9.91
C ASN A 158 10.88 5.97 10.21
N SER A 159 11.84 5.19 9.67
CA SER A 159 11.85 3.73 9.73
C SER A 159 13.06 3.14 10.47
N LEU A 160 14.16 3.89 10.60
CA LEU A 160 15.42 3.36 11.10
C LEU A 160 15.37 2.93 12.57
N TRP A 161 14.65 3.68 13.40
CA TRP A 161 14.46 3.31 14.81
C TRP A 161 13.61 2.05 14.96
N LEU A 162 12.50 1.94 14.21
CA LEU A 162 11.67 0.73 14.17
C LEU A 162 12.49 -0.51 13.76
N GLU A 163 13.37 -0.35 12.76
CA GLU A 163 14.29 -1.41 12.32
C GLU A 163 15.25 -1.84 13.42
N ARG A 164 15.98 -0.89 14.00
CA ARG A 164 17.07 -1.18 14.95
C ARG A 164 16.58 -1.62 16.31
N GLN A 165 15.57 -0.92 16.84
CA GLN A 165 15.08 -1.10 18.20
C GLN A 165 14.00 -2.19 18.31
N HIS A 166 13.15 -2.31 17.28
CA HIS A 166 11.96 -3.18 17.33
C HIS A 166 12.02 -4.36 16.33
N GLY A 167 13.20 -4.57 15.73
CA GLY A 167 13.44 -5.68 14.79
C GLY A 167 12.57 -5.63 13.54
N TRP A 168 12.05 -4.46 13.15
CA TRP A 168 11.31 -4.32 11.90
C TRP A 168 12.24 -4.53 10.70
N THR A 169 11.67 -4.93 9.57
CA THR A 169 12.30 -4.89 8.26
C THR A 169 11.41 -4.09 7.32
N GLY A 170 11.86 -3.78 6.12
CA GLY A 170 10.99 -3.07 5.19
C GLY A 170 11.55 -2.91 3.80
N LEU A 171 11.04 -1.91 3.10
CA LEU A 171 11.46 -1.47 1.78
C LEU A 171 11.74 0.04 1.80
N LEU A 172 12.99 0.40 1.56
CA LEU A 172 13.44 1.78 1.32
C LEU A 172 13.34 2.07 -0.17
N ILE A 173 12.70 3.16 -0.56
CA ILE A 173 12.55 3.57 -1.96
C ILE A 173 13.15 4.97 -2.12
N GLU A 174 14.13 5.09 -3.00
CA GLU A 174 14.82 6.34 -3.30
C GLU A 174 15.09 6.43 -4.80
N ALA A 175 14.75 7.56 -5.42
CA ALA A 175 14.90 7.75 -6.86
C ALA A 175 16.32 8.20 -7.23
N ASN A 176 16.99 8.97 -6.37
CA ASN A 176 18.31 9.52 -6.60
C ASN A 176 19.41 8.45 -6.42
N PRO A 177 20.13 8.05 -7.49
CA PRO A 177 21.16 7.03 -7.40
C PRO A 177 22.32 7.39 -6.47
N ASP A 178 22.58 8.67 -6.26
CA ASP A 178 23.65 9.14 -5.38
C ASP A 178 23.30 8.92 -3.91
N LEU A 179 22.02 9.04 -3.57
CA LEU A 179 21.47 8.75 -2.24
C LEU A 179 21.29 7.25 -2.01
N CYS A 180 20.85 6.48 -3.02
CA CYS A 180 20.87 5.01 -2.96
C CYS A 180 22.26 4.46 -2.57
N ARG A 181 23.33 5.03 -3.14
CA ARG A 181 24.71 4.65 -2.79
C ARG A 181 25.10 5.00 -1.35
N LYS A 182 24.42 5.95 -0.70
CA LYS A 182 24.58 6.22 0.73
C LYS A 182 23.81 5.19 1.55
N ILE A 183 22.57 4.88 1.18
CA ILE A 183 21.76 3.82 1.82
C ILE A 183 22.53 2.49 1.82
N ASP A 184 23.11 2.10 0.68
CA ASP A 184 23.86 0.85 0.54
C ASP A 184 25.06 0.74 1.52
N LYS A 185 25.67 1.88 1.90
CA LYS A 185 26.78 1.89 2.86
C LYS A 185 26.33 1.65 4.30
N LEU A 186 25.08 1.97 4.62
CA LEU A 186 24.50 1.76 5.96
C LEU A 186 24.21 0.29 6.24
N LYS A 187 24.10 -0.54 5.19
CA LYS A 187 23.80 -1.97 5.29
C LYS A 187 22.57 -2.28 6.15
N ARG A 188 21.48 -1.53 5.93
CA ARG A 188 20.22 -1.67 6.66
C ARG A 188 19.59 -3.06 6.50
N HIS A 189 18.87 -3.49 7.53
CA HIS A 189 18.00 -4.67 7.52
C HIS A 189 16.67 -4.37 6.80
N ALA A 190 16.78 -3.86 5.58
CA ALA A 190 15.64 -3.52 4.74
C ALA A 190 15.99 -3.72 3.27
N TRP A 191 15.01 -4.12 2.47
CA TRP A 191 15.11 -4.05 1.02
C TRP A 191 15.35 -2.60 0.61
N ARG A 192 16.04 -2.41 -0.51
CA ARG A 192 16.18 -1.07 -1.10
C ARG A 192 15.82 -1.12 -2.56
N LEU A 193 14.97 -0.21 -3.02
CA LEU A 193 14.62 0.00 -4.42
C LEU A 193 15.14 1.36 -4.87
N CYS A 194 16.08 1.37 -5.81
CA CYS A 194 16.61 2.61 -6.38
C CYS A 194 15.82 3.00 -7.64
N ALA A 195 14.61 3.53 -7.46
CA ALA A 195 13.66 3.85 -8.52
C ALA A 195 12.52 4.76 -8.00
N CYS A 196 11.68 5.28 -8.90
CA CYS A 196 10.39 5.88 -8.54
C CYS A 196 9.27 4.83 -8.47
N LEU A 197 8.17 5.18 -7.80
CA LEU A 197 6.91 4.44 -7.92
C LEU A 197 5.99 5.08 -8.96
N SER A 198 5.44 4.27 -9.85
CA SER A 198 4.37 4.68 -10.78
C SER A 198 3.68 3.46 -11.39
N SER A 199 2.37 3.56 -11.61
CA SER A 199 1.58 2.54 -12.33
C SER A 199 1.45 2.82 -13.84
N THR A 200 1.84 4.01 -14.28
CA THR A 200 1.65 4.47 -15.66
C THR A 200 2.94 4.87 -16.35
N LEU A 201 3.88 5.45 -15.61
CA LEU A 201 5.16 5.92 -16.14
C LEU A 201 6.21 4.82 -16.00
N LYS A 202 7.02 4.63 -17.06
CA LYS A 202 8.17 3.70 -17.04
C LYS A 202 9.45 4.35 -16.53
N LYS A 203 9.54 5.68 -16.62
CA LYS A 203 10.68 6.48 -16.22
C LYS A 203 10.26 7.93 -16.00
N VAL A 204 10.99 8.64 -15.17
CA VAL A 204 10.81 10.09 -14.93
C VAL A 204 12.16 10.80 -14.95
N THR A 205 12.11 12.12 -15.15
CA THR A 205 13.25 13.00 -14.90
C THR A 205 13.21 13.45 -13.45
N PHE A 206 14.27 13.15 -12.71
CA PHE A 206 14.45 13.53 -11.32
C PHE A 206 15.50 14.65 -11.23
N ILE A 207 15.17 15.74 -10.53
CA ILE A 207 16.11 16.83 -10.21
C ILE A 207 16.75 16.51 -8.87
N LYS A 208 18.07 16.44 -8.82
CA LYS A 208 18.78 16.17 -7.56
C LYS A 208 18.80 17.43 -6.69
N GLY A 209 18.76 17.23 -5.37
CA GLY A 209 18.66 18.33 -4.42
C GLY A 209 18.97 17.99 -2.97
N GLY A 210 19.56 16.82 -2.70
CA GLY A 210 19.61 16.30 -1.33
C GLY A 210 18.20 15.97 -0.85
N ALA A 211 17.81 16.54 0.30
CA ALA A 211 16.44 16.40 0.82
C ALA A 211 15.43 17.01 -0.15
N LEU A 212 15.71 18.19 -0.72
CA LEU A 212 14.79 18.92 -1.60
C LEU A 212 14.65 18.35 -3.03
N GLY A 213 15.23 17.20 -3.34
CA GLY A 213 15.19 16.64 -4.70
C GLY A 213 13.82 16.02 -5.02
N GLY A 214 13.43 15.99 -6.29
CA GLY A 214 12.11 15.45 -6.66
C GLY A 214 11.91 15.19 -8.15
N VAL A 215 10.71 14.72 -8.50
CA VAL A 215 10.33 14.50 -9.91
C VAL A 215 9.99 15.83 -10.57
N GLU A 216 10.67 16.18 -11.67
CA GLU A 216 10.62 17.52 -12.28
C GLU A 216 9.21 18.11 -12.47
N ASN A 217 8.24 17.29 -12.85
CA ASN A 217 6.86 17.74 -13.11
C ASN A 217 5.98 17.83 -11.85
N HIS A 218 6.50 17.45 -10.68
CA HIS A 218 5.77 17.39 -9.41
C HIS A 218 6.39 18.25 -8.31
N ILE A 219 7.63 18.72 -8.47
CA ILE A 219 8.24 19.65 -7.52
C ILE A 219 7.48 20.99 -7.53
N ASP A 220 7.20 21.53 -6.34
CA ASP A 220 6.60 22.85 -6.19
C ASP A 220 7.50 23.97 -6.78
N LYS A 221 6.88 25.04 -7.28
CA LYS A 221 7.61 26.15 -7.90
C LYS A 221 8.60 26.83 -6.94
N HIS A 222 8.28 26.93 -5.67
CA HIS A 222 9.16 27.53 -4.67
C HIS A 222 10.39 26.66 -4.45
N GLN A 223 10.19 25.35 -4.34
CA GLN A 223 11.27 24.37 -4.21
C GLN A 223 12.15 24.30 -5.46
N LEU A 224 11.56 24.36 -6.66
CA LEU A 224 12.30 24.42 -7.92
C LEU A 224 13.28 25.62 -7.99
N ASN A 225 12.98 26.74 -7.32
CA ASN A 225 13.86 27.91 -7.28
C ASN A 225 15.08 27.71 -6.36
N MET A 226 15.04 26.70 -5.47
CA MET A 226 16.14 26.36 -4.56
C MET A 226 17.08 25.28 -5.15
N LEU A 227 16.72 24.69 -6.28
CA LEU A 227 17.44 23.57 -6.89
C LEU A 227 18.29 23.99 -8.09
N ASP A 228 19.41 23.28 -8.29
CA ASP A 228 20.12 23.30 -9.57
C ASP A 228 19.35 22.47 -10.59
N ARG A 229 18.59 23.16 -11.45
CA ARG A 229 17.77 22.55 -12.49
C ARG A 229 18.59 21.83 -13.57
N THR A 230 19.93 21.92 -13.55
CA THR A 230 20.80 21.21 -14.49
C THR A 230 21.25 19.85 -13.96
N ASP A 231 21.25 19.63 -12.63
CA ASP A 231 21.62 18.35 -12.02
C ASP A 231 20.43 17.38 -12.03
N LYS A 232 20.25 16.70 -13.16
CA LYS A 232 19.12 15.81 -13.43
C LYS A 232 19.57 14.40 -13.77
N VAL A 233 18.70 13.45 -13.45
CA VAL A 233 18.88 12.04 -13.81
C VAL A 233 17.56 11.44 -14.27
N THR A 234 17.60 10.58 -15.29
CA THR A 234 16.44 9.77 -15.67
C THR A 234 16.45 8.47 -14.90
N VAL A 235 15.37 8.19 -14.19
CA VAL A 235 15.24 7.03 -13.31
C VAL A 235 14.08 6.14 -13.76
N PRO A 236 14.17 4.80 -13.65
CA PRO A 236 13.05 3.93 -13.95
C PRO A 236 11.98 4.07 -12.87
N CYS A 237 10.71 3.82 -13.22
CA CYS A 237 9.66 3.60 -12.24
C CYS A 237 9.14 2.17 -12.29
N PHE A 238 8.67 1.69 -11.16
CA PHE A 238 8.00 0.41 -10.99
C PHE A 238 6.71 0.58 -10.19
N THR A 239 5.81 -0.38 -10.28
CA THR A 239 4.67 -0.46 -9.36
C THR A 239 5.13 -0.93 -7.98
N LEU A 240 4.44 -0.52 -6.92
CA LEU A 240 4.69 -1.06 -5.58
C LEU A 240 4.49 -2.59 -5.57
N GLU A 241 3.47 -3.06 -6.28
CA GLU A 241 3.12 -4.46 -6.36
C GLU A 241 4.19 -5.30 -7.05
N GLU A 242 4.93 -4.76 -8.02
CA GLU A 242 6.11 -5.44 -8.57
C GLU A 242 7.17 -5.67 -7.48
N ALA A 243 7.46 -4.66 -6.65
CA ALA A 243 8.42 -4.77 -5.55
C ALA A 243 7.93 -5.78 -4.50
N LEU A 244 6.70 -5.62 -4.02
CA LEU A 244 6.07 -6.49 -3.03
C LEU A 244 5.98 -7.95 -3.51
N ASN A 245 5.73 -8.18 -4.80
CA ASN A 245 5.73 -9.52 -5.40
C ASN A 245 7.11 -10.19 -5.40
N VAL A 246 8.20 -9.43 -5.50
CA VAL A 246 9.56 -9.97 -5.38
C VAL A 246 9.86 -10.27 -3.92
N ILE A 247 9.49 -9.35 -3.02
CA ILE A 247 9.70 -9.43 -1.56
C ILE A 247 8.88 -10.55 -0.91
N LYS A 248 7.74 -10.92 -1.51
CA LYS A 248 6.77 -11.90 -0.99
C LYS A 248 6.01 -11.42 0.24
N THR A 249 5.63 -10.15 0.26
CA THR A 249 4.69 -9.60 1.23
C THR A 249 3.55 -8.87 0.51
N ASP A 250 2.36 -8.85 1.10
CA ASP A 250 1.20 -8.07 0.69
C ASP A 250 0.64 -7.23 1.85
N HIS A 251 1.31 -7.27 3.00
CA HIS A 251 0.94 -6.50 4.18
C HIS A 251 2.06 -5.56 4.57
N ILE A 252 1.70 -4.30 4.81
CA ILE A 252 2.60 -3.23 5.21
C ILE A 252 2.05 -2.67 6.53
N ASP A 253 2.84 -2.78 7.59
CA ASP A 253 2.46 -2.25 8.90
C ASP A 253 2.54 -0.71 8.90
N PHE A 254 3.56 -0.15 8.24
CA PHE A 254 3.80 1.29 8.17
C PHE A 254 4.23 1.75 6.77
N PHE A 255 3.61 2.81 6.26
CA PHE A 255 4.00 3.48 5.02
C PHE A 255 4.34 4.95 5.30
N SER A 256 5.62 5.30 5.20
CA SER A 256 6.14 6.68 5.23
C SER A 256 6.18 7.20 3.79
N LEU A 257 5.48 8.30 3.50
CA LEU A 257 5.41 8.95 2.20
C LEU A 257 5.84 10.41 2.29
N ASP A 258 7.08 10.67 1.87
CA ASP A 258 7.70 11.98 1.80
C ASP A 258 8.46 12.02 0.46
N VAL A 259 7.91 12.66 -0.56
CA VAL A 259 8.51 12.67 -1.92
C VAL A 259 8.53 14.07 -2.50
N GLU A 260 8.56 15.07 -1.62
CA GLU A 260 8.82 16.47 -1.95
C GLU A 260 7.87 17.01 -3.04
N GLY A 261 6.57 16.74 -2.86
CA GLY A 261 5.45 17.28 -3.68
C GLY A 261 4.78 16.28 -4.63
N ALA A 262 5.30 15.05 -4.73
CA ALA A 262 4.73 14.00 -5.60
C ALA A 262 3.77 13.03 -4.88
N GLU A 263 3.35 13.33 -3.64
CA GLU A 263 2.64 12.40 -2.75
C GLU A 263 1.33 11.92 -3.38
N MET A 264 0.53 12.84 -3.92
CA MET A 264 -0.72 12.49 -4.59
C MET A 264 -0.49 11.65 -5.85
N ALA A 265 0.59 11.89 -6.61
CA ALA A 265 0.89 11.09 -7.79
C ALA A 265 1.27 9.64 -7.40
N VAL A 266 2.00 9.48 -6.30
CA VAL A 266 2.30 8.16 -5.72
C VAL A 266 1.00 7.51 -5.24
N LEU A 267 0.19 8.17 -4.42
CA LEU A 267 -1.08 7.64 -3.91
C LEU A 267 -2.04 7.21 -5.02
N GLU A 268 -2.19 8.01 -6.07
CA GLU A 268 -3.00 7.62 -7.23
C GLU A 268 -2.47 6.36 -7.93
N SER A 269 -1.15 6.16 -7.96
CA SER A 269 -0.57 4.93 -8.48
C SER A 269 -0.89 3.69 -7.63
N LEU A 270 -1.16 3.87 -6.34
CA LEU A 270 -1.50 2.81 -5.38
C LEU A 270 -3.00 2.51 -5.30
N ARG A 271 -3.86 3.40 -5.81
CA ARG A 271 -5.32 3.40 -5.62
C ARG A 271 -5.96 2.06 -5.96
N ASP A 272 -5.66 1.51 -7.14
CA ASP A 272 -6.25 0.24 -7.57
C ASP A 272 -5.81 -0.92 -6.67
N GLY A 273 -4.55 -0.91 -6.22
CA GLY A 273 -4.00 -1.92 -5.31
C GLY A 273 -4.71 -1.93 -3.96
N LEU A 274 -4.93 -0.74 -3.38
CA LEU A 274 -5.65 -0.55 -2.13
C LEU A 274 -7.12 -0.95 -2.25
N LYS A 275 -7.85 -0.45 -3.27
CA LYS A 275 -9.28 -0.77 -3.46
C LYS A 275 -9.52 -2.27 -3.70
N SER A 276 -8.61 -2.91 -4.44
CA SER A 276 -8.69 -4.36 -4.73
C SER A 276 -8.07 -5.24 -3.64
N HIS A 277 -7.55 -4.66 -2.57
CA HIS A 277 -6.86 -5.37 -1.48
C HIS A 277 -5.71 -6.27 -1.98
N ARG A 278 -5.01 -5.85 -3.03
CA ARG A 278 -3.79 -6.54 -3.51
C ARG A 278 -2.63 -6.39 -2.54
N PHE A 279 -2.66 -5.34 -1.75
CA PHE A 279 -1.87 -5.16 -0.55
C PHE A 279 -2.68 -4.35 0.46
N THR A 280 -2.24 -4.35 1.71
CA THR A 280 -2.84 -3.57 2.79
C THR A 280 -1.78 -2.74 3.48
N VAL A 281 -2.18 -1.57 3.97
CA VAL A 281 -1.33 -0.69 4.78
C VAL A 281 -2.08 -0.40 6.07
N ASP A 282 -1.44 -0.57 7.22
CA ASP A 282 -2.11 -0.37 8.51
C ASP A 282 -1.96 1.05 9.05
N VAL A 283 -0.77 1.65 8.91
CA VAL A 283 -0.48 3.04 9.32
C VAL A 283 0.21 3.79 8.18
N TRP A 284 -0.25 4.99 7.88
CA TRP A 284 0.38 5.93 6.95
C TRP A 284 0.92 7.14 7.72
N SER A 285 2.10 7.62 7.36
CA SER A 285 2.55 8.99 7.66
C SER A 285 2.87 9.66 6.32
N ILE A 286 2.24 10.79 6.03
CA ILE A 286 2.33 11.44 4.72
C ILE A 286 2.63 12.92 4.92
N GLU A 287 3.75 13.38 4.37
CA GLU A 287 4.08 14.80 4.35
C GLU A 287 3.07 15.56 3.48
N TYR A 288 2.62 16.72 3.93
CA TYR A 288 1.77 17.60 3.13
C TYR A 288 2.24 19.05 3.12
N ARG A 289 3.19 19.40 3.99
CA ARG A 289 3.62 20.78 4.24
C ARG A 289 4.42 21.32 3.07
N VAL A 290 4.11 22.56 2.68
CA VAL A 290 4.89 23.29 1.68
C VAL A 290 5.67 24.41 2.34
N TRP A 291 6.97 24.50 2.04
CA TRP A 291 7.88 25.50 2.59
C TRP A 291 8.55 26.30 1.47
N ASP A 292 8.57 27.64 1.60
CA ASP A 292 9.05 28.53 0.54
C ASP A 292 10.52 28.97 0.66
N GLY A 293 11.27 28.41 1.62
CA GLY A 293 12.59 28.91 1.98
C GLY A 293 12.61 29.75 3.27
N LYS A 294 11.45 30.20 3.75
CA LYS A 294 11.34 31.10 4.92
C LYS A 294 10.16 30.73 5.83
N HIS A 295 8.99 30.45 5.26
CA HIS A 295 7.75 30.20 5.99
C HIS A 295 6.98 29.03 5.38
N VAL A 296 6.06 28.49 6.18
CA VAL A 296 5.06 27.53 5.69
C VAL A 296 4.08 28.25 4.77
N VAL A 297 3.85 27.69 3.58
CA VAL A 297 2.84 28.17 2.63
C VAL A 297 1.49 27.57 3.02
N TYR A 298 0.79 28.26 3.92
CA TYR A 298 -0.45 27.77 4.55
C TYR A 298 -1.50 27.29 3.53
N GLU A 299 -1.85 28.13 2.54
CA GLU A 299 -2.92 27.81 1.58
C GLU A 299 -2.62 26.53 0.80
N LYS A 300 -1.36 26.36 0.37
CA LYS A 300 -0.93 25.19 -0.40
C LYS A 300 -0.86 23.94 0.47
N SER A 301 -0.35 24.07 1.70
CA SER A 301 -0.29 22.98 2.67
C SER A 301 -1.70 22.49 3.02
N LEU A 302 -2.65 23.42 3.22
CA LEU A 302 -4.05 23.09 3.47
C LEU A 302 -4.72 22.42 2.26
N GLU A 303 -4.41 22.85 1.03
CA GLU A 303 -4.88 22.19 -0.19
C GLU A 303 -4.38 20.73 -0.28
N ASN A 304 -3.09 20.51 0.03
CA ASN A 304 -2.49 19.18 0.06
C ASN A 304 -3.19 18.29 1.10
N LEU A 305 -3.33 18.75 2.34
CA LEU A 305 -4.02 18.01 3.41
C LEU A 305 -5.46 17.64 3.02
N ASN A 306 -6.22 18.57 2.45
CA ASN A 306 -7.59 18.31 1.99
C ASN A 306 -7.64 17.29 0.84
N SER A 307 -6.60 17.24 0.01
CA SER A 307 -6.49 16.25 -1.08
C SER A 307 -6.24 14.85 -0.52
N LEU A 308 -5.38 14.73 0.50
CA LEU A 308 -5.15 13.48 1.24
C LEU A 308 -6.43 12.99 1.93
N ARG A 309 -7.13 13.86 2.66
CA ARG A 309 -8.42 13.54 3.29
C ARG A 309 -9.44 13.03 2.28
N ARG A 310 -9.57 13.70 1.13
CA ARG A 310 -10.46 13.26 0.04
C ARG A 310 -10.06 11.88 -0.49
N TYR A 311 -8.77 11.66 -0.73
CA TYR A 311 -8.26 10.39 -1.21
C TYR A 311 -8.62 9.24 -0.27
N PHE A 312 -8.32 9.35 1.03
CA PHE A 312 -8.62 8.29 2.00
C PHE A 312 -10.11 8.08 2.22
N ASN A 313 -10.92 9.14 2.16
CA ASN A 313 -12.38 9.02 2.17
C ASN A 313 -12.91 8.23 0.95
N GLU A 314 -12.33 8.42 -0.24
CA GLU A 314 -12.70 7.68 -1.47
C GLU A 314 -12.17 6.25 -1.52
N ILE A 315 -11.01 5.97 -0.90
CA ILE A 315 -10.51 4.60 -0.73
C ILE A 315 -11.41 3.85 0.25
N GLY A 316 -11.82 4.51 1.34
CA GLY A 316 -12.60 3.93 2.43
C GLY A 316 -11.77 3.03 3.35
N GLY A 317 -12.26 2.80 4.57
CA GLY A 317 -11.61 1.91 5.54
C GLY A 317 -10.36 2.49 6.23
N TYR A 318 -10.15 3.80 6.13
CA TYR A 318 -9.11 4.54 6.85
C TYR A 318 -9.71 5.74 7.56
N SER A 319 -9.10 6.12 8.69
CA SER A 319 -9.44 7.31 9.47
C SER A 319 -8.18 8.14 9.72
N GLU A 320 -8.31 9.47 9.68
CA GLU A 320 -7.24 10.38 10.11
C GLU A 320 -7.06 10.24 11.61
N HIS A 321 -5.84 9.93 12.04
CA HIS A 321 -5.51 9.70 13.44
C HIS A 321 -4.96 10.97 14.11
N SER A 322 -3.96 11.59 13.49
CA SER A 322 -3.26 12.74 14.06
C SER A 322 -2.50 13.51 12.99
N GLN A 323 -2.11 14.73 13.31
CA GLN A 323 -1.14 15.52 12.54
C GLN A 323 0.14 15.70 13.36
N LEU A 324 1.29 15.63 12.70
CA LEU A 324 2.61 15.63 13.33
C LEU A 324 3.36 16.88 12.91
N SER A 325 3.98 17.58 13.87
CA SER A 325 4.80 18.75 13.56
C SER A 325 6.06 18.80 14.41
N ASN A 326 7.13 19.32 13.81
CA ASN A 326 8.40 19.59 14.47
C ASN A 326 8.44 20.95 15.20
N ASP A 327 7.47 21.83 14.95
CA ASP A 327 7.36 23.16 15.56
C ASP A 327 6.18 23.31 16.54
N LYS A 328 5.57 22.18 16.92
CA LYS A 328 4.38 22.05 17.78
C LYS A 328 3.09 22.66 17.21
N ASN A 329 3.12 23.31 16.05
CA ASN A 329 1.92 23.81 15.40
C ASN A 329 1.27 22.66 14.60
N ILE A 330 0.27 22.03 15.22
CA ILE A 330 -0.47 20.91 14.64
C ILE A 330 -1.76 21.34 13.95
N ASN A 331 -1.95 22.64 13.73
CA ASN A 331 -3.13 23.11 13.02
C ASN A 331 -3.06 22.70 11.55
N ASP A 332 -4.23 22.43 10.97
CA ASP A 332 -4.38 22.21 9.53
C ASP A 332 -3.60 23.25 8.72
N GLY A 333 -2.80 22.80 7.76
CA GLY A 333 -2.00 23.68 6.91
C GLY A 333 -0.66 24.11 7.50
N TYR A 334 -0.31 23.65 8.71
CA TYR A 334 0.99 23.92 9.34
C TYR A 334 1.78 22.68 9.74
N ALA A 335 1.11 21.57 10.07
CA ALA A 335 1.79 20.35 10.44
C ALA A 335 2.63 19.80 9.27
N LEU A 336 3.65 19.00 9.61
CA LEU A 336 4.54 18.36 8.64
C LEU A 336 3.83 17.18 7.97
N ASP A 337 3.37 16.22 8.78
CA ASP A 337 2.69 15.01 8.32
C ASP A 337 1.24 14.93 8.82
N VAL A 338 0.44 14.17 8.08
CA VAL A 338 -0.83 13.61 8.56
C VAL A 338 -0.72 12.09 8.65
N VAL A 339 -1.31 11.52 9.71
CA VAL A 339 -1.34 10.08 9.96
C VAL A 339 -2.73 9.53 9.66
N PHE A 340 -2.79 8.48 8.84
CA PHE A 340 -4.02 7.70 8.61
C PHE A 340 -3.84 6.28 9.12
N VAL A 341 -4.87 5.73 9.75
CA VAL A 341 -4.88 4.35 10.26
C VAL A 341 -5.97 3.54 9.57
N ARG A 342 -5.69 2.26 9.32
CA ARG A 342 -6.67 1.33 8.77
C ARG A 342 -7.67 0.92 9.86
N ASN A 343 -8.95 1.16 9.60
CA ASN A 343 -10.02 0.98 10.59
C ASN A 343 -10.08 -0.46 11.12
N GLU A 344 -9.93 -1.46 10.24
CA GLU A 344 -9.92 -2.88 10.62
C GLU A 344 -8.77 -3.22 11.58
N MET A 345 -7.60 -2.60 11.42
CA MET A 345 -6.47 -2.81 12.33
C MET A 345 -6.72 -2.07 13.65
N TYR A 346 -7.08 -0.79 13.57
CA TYR A 346 -7.22 0.08 14.74
C TYR A 346 -8.30 -0.42 15.73
N CYS A 347 -9.43 -0.88 15.19
CA CYS A 347 -10.55 -1.42 15.95
C CYS A 347 -10.27 -2.78 16.64
N LYS A 348 -9.11 -3.41 16.41
CA LYS A 348 -8.72 -4.61 17.19
C LYS A 348 -8.35 -4.28 18.63
N ARG A 349 -8.06 -3.01 18.92
CA ARG A 349 -7.55 -2.55 20.22
C ARG A 349 -8.32 -1.35 20.80
N HIS A 350 -9.25 -0.79 20.04
CA HIS A 350 -10.01 0.40 20.43
C HIS A 350 -11.50 0.16 20.16
N ASP A 351 -12.34 0.71 21.03
CA ASP A 351 -13.80 0.66 20.88
C ASP A 351 -14.33 1.73 19.92
N GLU A 352 -13.55 2.78 19.66
CA GLU A 352 -13.86 3.90 18.79
C GLU A 352 -12.68 4.18 17.84
N LEU A 353 -13.00 4.63 16.63
CA LEU A 353 -12.05 5.20 15.67
C LEU A 353 -11.53 6.55 16.17
N PRO A 354 -10.44 7.09 15.60
CA PRO A 354 -9.87 8.37 16.05
C PRO A 354 -10.84 9.57 16.00
N ASP A 355 -11.87 9.52 15.15
CA ASP A 355 -12.92 10.55 15.04
C ASP A 355 -14.07 10.36 16.05
N GLY A 356 -13.98 9.38 16.96
CA GLY A 356 -15.01 9.02 17.93
C GLY A 356 -16.12 8.12 17.39
N THR A 357 -16.05 7.71 16.12
CA THR A 357 -17.03 6.77 15.56
C THR A 357 -16.83 5.39 16.16
N ALA A 358 -17.89 4.76 16.67
CA ALA A 358 -17.80 3.41 17.23
C ALA A 358 -17.25 2.40 16.21
N CYS A 359 -16.33 1.55 16.67
CA CYS A 359 -15.81 0.45 15.88
C CYS A 359 -16.92 -0.56 15.61
N THR A 360 -17.26 -0.72 14.34
CA THR A 360 -18.23 -1.73 13.90
C THR A 360 -17.51 -3.02 13.60
N PHE A 361 -17.61 -3.98 14.52
CA PHE A 361 -17.15 -5.35 14.30
C PHE A 361 -18.06 -6.00 13.25
N LEU A 362 -17.56 -6.15 12.02
CA LEU A 362 -18.22 -6.93 10.96
C LEU A 362 -17.62 -8.34 10.84
#